data_AF-A0A1F7X4K2-F1
#
_entry.id   AF-A0A1F7X4K2-F1
#
_cell.length_a   1.000
_cell.length_b   1.000
_cell.length_c   1.000
_cell.angle_alpha   90.00
_cell.angle_beta   90.00
_cell.angle_gamma   90.00
#
_symmetry.space_group_name_H-M   'P 1'
#
loop_
_entity.id
_entity.type
_entity.pdbx_description
1 polymer ?
#
loop_
_entity_poly.entity_id
_entity_poly.type
_entity_poly.pdbx_seq_one_letter_code
_entity_poly.pdbx_strand_id
1 'polypeptide(L)'
;MVVKKKKKKKVVNKDTKTYKAKELKRLRKRCSELWSKVVRKRAGNICEIGKFLGTPCSDGYLNAHHVENYWTNKVLRYAPQNGCATCPGHHKFYRDSAHKSFIALHNYMVNNRAEDLKYLALHYKDKEDVTKEFLEEKIHEFLCELEGVGQLDAGERYI
;
A
#
# COMPACT_ATOMS: atom_id res chain seq x y z
N MET A 1 -27.70 24.96 36.53
CA MET A 1 -26.38 24.32 36.26
C MET A 1 -26.60 22.86 35.87
N VAL A 2 -26.24 22.43 34.65
CA VAL A 2 -26.45 21.03 34.20
C VAL A 2 -25.23 20.19 34.58
N VAL A 3 -25.38 19.31 35.58
CA VAL A 3 -24.32 18.38 35.99
C VAL A 3 -24.17 17.31 34.91
N LYS A 4 -23.13 17.42 34.08
CA LYS A 4 -22.79 16.39 33.08
C LYS A 4 -22.38 15.11 33.81
N LYS A 5 -23.24 14.09 33.82
CA LYS A 5 -22.92 12.75 34.34
C LYS A 5 -21.74 12.16 33.56
N LYS A 6 -20.64 11.84 34.26
CA LYS A 6 -19.49 11.13 33.68
C LYS A 6 -19.94 9.72 33.23
N LYS A 7 -19.89 9.44 31.93
CA LYS A 7 -20.13 8.09 31.40
C LYS A 7 -19.01 7.16 31.88
N LYS A 8 -19.38 6.05 32.53
CA LYS A 8 -18.43 5.00 32.92
C LYS A 8 -17.83 4.36 31.66
N LYS A 9 -16.49 4.24 31.60
CA LYS A 9 -15.81 3.55 30.49
C LYS A 9 -16.19 2.06 30.52
N LYS A 10 -16.69 1.54 29.40
CA LYS A 10 -17.02 0.13 29.26
C LYS A 10 -15.72 -0.68 29.15
N VAL A 11 -15.51 -1.65 30.03
CA VAL A 11 -14.37 -2.58 29.94
C VAL A 11 -14.61 -3.48 28.73
N VAL A 12 -13.63 -3.57 27.84
CA VAL A 12 -13.71 -4.39 26.62
C VAL A 12 -12.80 -5.60 26.82
N ASN A 13 -13.35 -6.81 26.72
CA ASN A 13 -12.58 -8.04 26.71
C ASN A 13 -11.85 -8.20 25.37
N LYS A 14 -10.52 -8.14 25.41
CA LYS A 14 -9.66 -8.18 24.23
C LYS A 14 -9.36 -9.60 23.73
N ASP A 15 -9.59 -10.61 24.57
CA ASP A 15 -9.23 -12.00 24.26
C ASP A 15 -10.29 -12.71 23.42
N THR A 16 -11.46 -12.10 23.27
CA THR A 16 -12.53 -12.65 22.42
C THR A 16 -12.10 -12.72 20.95
N LYS A 17 -12.48 -13.82 20.28
CA LYS A 17 -12.27 -14.02 18.83
C LYS A 17 -12.78 -12.83 18.01
N THR A 18 -13.93 -12.28 18.38
CA THR A 18 -14.55 -11.11 17.73
C THR A 18 -13.70 -9.85 17.86
N TYR A 19 -13.06 -9.63 19.01
CA TYR A 19 -12.17 -8.49 19.20
C TYR A 19 -10.93 -8.61 18.32
N LYS A 20 -10.25 -9.76 18.35
CA LYS A 20 -9.05 -10.04 17.53
C LYS A 20 -9.34 -9.88 16.04
N ALA A 21 -10.48 -10.37 15.55
CA ALA A 21 -10.89 -10.21 14.16
C ALA A 21 -11.12 -8.72 13.77
N LYS A 22 -11.73 -7.93 14.66
CA LYS A 22 -11.93 -6.49 14.45
C LYS A 22 -10.61 -5.72 14.49
N GLU A 23 -9.71 -6.10 15.38
CA GLU A 23 -8.36 -5.53 15.48
C GLU A 23 -7.58 -5.79 14.19
N LEU A 24 -7.53 -7.04 13.71
CA LEU A 24 -6.84 -7.39 12.48
C LEU A 24 -7.43 -6.65 11.27
N LYS A 25 -8.76 -6.50 11.19
CA LYS A 25 -9.42 -5.69 10.15
C LYS A 25 -8.96 -4.23 10.17
N ARG A 26 -8.82 -3.63 11.37
CA ARG A 26 -8.33 -2.25 11.52
C ARG A 26 -6.88 -2.12 11.07
N LEU A 27 -6.03 -3.06 11.46
CA LEU A 27 -4.63 -3.08 11.07
C LEU A 27 -4.48 -3.21 9.55
N ARG A 28 -5.20 -4.15 8.91
CA ARG A 28 -5.21 -4.30 7.44
C ARG A 28 -5.61 -3.00 6.74
N LYS A 29 -6.66 -2.32 7.24
CA LYS A 29 -7.12 -1.05 6.68
C LYS A 29 -6.02 0.02 6.77
N ARG A 30 -5.43 0.19 7.96
CA ARG A 30 -4.35 1.15 8.20
C ARG A 30 -3.12 0.86 7.33
N CYS A 31 -2.75 -0.41 7.22
CA CYS A 31 -1.64 -0.87 6.39
C CYS A 31 -1.89 -0.53 4.90
N SER A 32 -3.10 -0.80 4.38
CA SER A 32 -3.47 -0.43 3.00
C SER A 32 -3.50 1.08 2.76
N GLU A 33 -3.96 1.88 3.73
CA GLU A 33 -3.95 3.35 3.66
C GLU A 33 -2.52 3.91 3.59
N LEU A 34 -1.61 3.37 4.41
CA LEU A 34 -0.20 3.77 4.43
C LEU A 34 0.55 3.31 3.17
N TRP A 35 0.38 2.05 2.76
CA TRP A 35 0.91 1.52 1.51
C TRP A 35 0.51 2.42 0.33
N SER A 36 -0.76 2.81 0.24
CA SER A 36 -1.23 3.70 -0.82
C SER A 36 -0.56 5.08 -0.80
N LYS A 37 -0.21 5.61 0.38
CA LYS A 37 0.56 6.86 0.52
C LYS A 37 2.00 6.67 0.07
N VAL A 38 2.65 5.57 0.45
CA VAL A 38 4.02 5.24 0.03
C VAL A 38 4.10 5.13 -1.50
N VAL A 39 3.20 4.38 -2.13
CA VAL A 39 3.15 4.24 -3.59
C VAL A 39 3.03 5.59 -4.29
N ARG A 40 2.13 6.47 -3.81
CA ARG A 40 2.00 7.83 -4.38
C ARG A 40 3.24 8.70 -4.14
N LYS A 41 3.85 8.62 -2.95
CA LYS A 41 5.08 9.35 -2.62
C LYS A 41 6.22 8.93 -3.54
N ARG A 42 6.43 7.62 -3.75
CA ARG A 42 7.43 7.07 -4.68
C ARG A 42 7.22 7.55 -6.11
N ALA A 43 5.97 7.60 -6.54
CA ALA A 43 5.61 8.13 -7.85
C ALA A 43 5.73 9.66 -7.94
N GLY A 44 6.19 10.39 -6.92
CA GLY A 44 6.29 11.85 -6.96
C GLY A 44 4.93 12.55 -7.10
N ASN A 45 3.85 11.93 -6.63
CA ASN A 45 2.47 12.40 -6.79
C ASN A 45 2.08 12.71 -8.25
N ILE A 46 2.55 11.89 -9.20
CA ILE A 46 2.09 11.91 -10.59
C ILE A 46 1.42 10.58 -10.98
N CYS A 47 0.64 10.61 -12.06
CA CYS A 47 0.11 9.40 -12.67
C CYS A 47 1.20 8.76 -13.54
N GLU A 48 1.73 7.61 -13.12
CA GLU A 48 2.86 6.97 -13.80
C GLU A 48 2.50 6.48 -15.21
N ILE A 49 1.33 5.84 -15.37
CA ILE A 49 0.87 5.33 -16.68
C ILE A 49 0.60 6.49 -17.65
N GLY A 50 -0.14 7.51 -17.21
CA GLY A 50 -0.43 8.67 -18.05
C GLY A 50 0.82 9.44 -18.47
N LYS A 51 1.81 9.58 -17.57
CA LYS A 51 3.11 10.14 -17.93
C LYS A 51 3.83 9.30 -18.99
N PHE A 52 3.81 7.97 -18.83
CA PHE A 52 4.43 7.06 -19.79
C PHE A 52 3.77 7.14 -21.19
N LEU A 53 2.45 7.22 -21.24
CA LEU A 53 1.70 7.29 -22.49
C LEU A 53 1.63 8.70 -23.10
N GLY A 54 2.10 9.73 -22.38
CA GLY A 54 1.97 11.12 -22.81
C GLY A 54 0.52 11.62 -22.82
N THR A 55 -0.36 11.01 -22.04
CA THR A 55 -1.79 11.32 -22.02
C THR A 55 -2.13 12.28 -20.88
N PRO A 56 -3.06 13.23 -21.10
CA PRO A 56 -3.47 14.18 -20.07
C PRO A 56 -4.06 13.43 -18.87
N CYS A 57 -3.68 13.86 -17.68
CA CYS A 57 -4.17 13.31 -16.43
C CYS A 57 -5.05 14.34 -15.73
N SER A 58 -6.09 13.88 -15.04
CA SER A 58 -6.88 14.75 -14.17
C SER A 58 -6.00 15.21 -13.00
N ASP A 59 -5.89 16.51 -12.81
CA ASP A 59 -5.07 17.10 -11.75
C ASP A 59 -5.61 16.70 -10.36
N GLY A 60 -4.68 16.30 -9.49
CA GLY A 60 -4.88 16.30 -8.03
C GLY A 60 -5.40 15.01 -7.38
N TYR A 61 -6.05 14.09 -8.09
CA TYR A 61 -6.50 12.82 -7.49
C TYR A 61 -5.76 11.61 -8.04
N LEU A 62 -5.00 10.94 -7.17
CA LEU A 62 -4.26 9.72 -7.50
C LEU A 62 -4.69 8.54 -6.65
N ASN A 63 -4.84 7.39 -7.29
CA ASN A 63 -5.09 6.09 -6.69
C ASN A 63 -3.81 5.25 -6.75
N ALA A 64 -3.58 4.46 -5.71
CA ALA A 64 -2.61 3.37 -5.81
C ALA A 64 -3.33 2.16 -6.40
N HIS A 65 -2.76 1.60 -7.47
CA HIS A 65 -3.21 0.39 -8.13
C HIS A 65 -2.23 -0.74 -7.85
N HIS A 66 -2.75 -1.94 -7.62
CA HIS A 66 -1.92 -3.14 -7.47
C HIS A 66 -1.60 -3.77 -8.83
N VAL A 67 -0.33 -4.03 -9.12
CA VAL A 67 0.07 -4.67 -10.39
C VAL A 67 -0.36 -6.13 -10.43
N GLU A 68 -0.03 -6.87 -9.38
CA GLU A 68 -0.45 -8.25 -9.14
C GLU A 68 -1.63 -8.29 -8.17
N ASN A 69 -2.49 -9.29 -8.32
CA ASN A 69 -3.73 -9.38 -7.56
C ASN A 69 -3.49 -9.50 -6.04
N TYR A 70 -3.92 -8.48 -5.32
CA TYR A 70 -3.76 -8.38 -3.87
C TYR A 70 -4.63 -9.38 -3.08
N TRP A 71 -5.64 -10.03 -3.68
CA TRP A 71 -6.46 -11.05 -3.01
C TRP A 71 -5.78 -12.41 -2.97
N THR A 72 -5.09 -12.78 -4.04
CA THR A 72 -4.45 -14.09 -4.20
C THR A 72 -3.03 -14.09 -3.64
N ASN A 73 -2.28 -12.99 -3.80
CA ASN A 73 -0.94 -12.86 -3.27
C ASN A 73 -0.92 -11.90 -2.06
N LYS A 74 -1.01 -12.48 -0.86
CA LYS A 74 -1.02 -11.74 0.40
C LYS A 74 0.35 -11.12 0.74
N VAL A 75 1.44 -11.74 0.29
CA VAL A 75 2.81 -11.25 0.48
C VAL A 75 2.99 -9.95 -0.29
N LEU A 76 2.67 -9.98 -1.59
CA LEU A 76 2.83 -8.84 -2.49
C LEU A 76 1.77 -7.75 -2.26
N ARG A 77 0.66 -8.02 -1.58
CA ARG A 77 -0.40 -7.03 -1.29
C ARG A 77 0.15 -5.74 -0.67
N TYR A 78 1.18 -5.84 0.17
CA TYR A 78 1.75 -4.69 0.88
C TYR A 78 3.15 -4.33 0.36
N ALA A 79 3.66 -4.99 -0.67
CA ALA A 79 4.93 -4.59 -1.28
C ALA A 79 4.73 -3.27 -2.05
N PRO A 80 5.54 -2.22 -1.80
CA PRO A 80 5.48 -1.00 -2.60
C PRO A 80 5.76 -1.22 -4.09
N GLN A 81 6.59 -2.21 -4.43
CA GLN A 81 6.90 -2.66 -5.80
C GLN A 81 5.65 -3.16 -6.53
N ASN A 82 4.67 -3.69 -5.78
CA ASN A 82 3.39 -4.14 -6.32
C ASN A 82 2.40 -2.99 -6.52
N GLY A 83 2.80 -1.73 -6.33
CA GLY A 83 1.92 -0.57 -6.42
C GLY A 83 2.37 0.43 -7.47
N CYS A 84 1.44 0.93 -8.27
CA CYS A 84 1.63 2.10 -9.14
C CYS A 84 0.60 3.21 -8.88
N ALA A 85 0.98 4.47 -9.01
CA ALA A 85 0.13 5.63 -8.84
C ALA A 85 -0.54 6.00 -10.17
N THR A 86 -1.87 6.07 -10.17
CA THR A 86 -2.67 6.32 -11.38
C THR A 86 -3.79 7.33 -11.10
N CYS A 87 -4.10 8.20 -12.06
CA CYS A 87 -5.32 9.03 -11.99
C CYS A 87 -6.57 8.14 -12.18
N PRO A 88 -7.79 8.59 -11.81
CA PRO A 88 -9.03 7.81 -12.03
C PRO A 88 -9.17 7.25 -13.46
N GLY A 89 -8.79 8.05 -14.46
CA GLY A 89 -8.79 7.69 -15.88
C GLY A 89 -7.94 6.43 -16.14
N HIS A 90 -6.64 6.53 -15.92
CA HIS A 90 -5.68 5.42 -16.12
C HIS A 90 -5.78 4.32 -15.05
N HIS A 91 -6.49 4.54 -13.95
CA HIS A 91 -6.78 3.51 -12.98
C HIS A 91 -7.84 2.54 -13.52
N LYS A 92 -9.00 3.08 -13.94
CA LYS A 92 -10.20 2.27 -14.24
C LYS A 92 -10.93 2.63 -15.53
N PHE A 93 -10.96 3.90 -15.92
CA PHE A 93 -11.96 4.38 -16.88
C PHE A 93 -11.48 4.34 -18.34
N TYR A 94 -10.24 4.71 -18.62
CA TYR A 94 -9.69 4.75 -19.97
C TYR A 94 -9.44 3.36 -20.56
N ARG A 95 -9.32 3.28 -21.88
CA ARG A 95 -9.14 2.00 -22.61
C ARG A 95 -7.83 1.31 -22.24
N ASP A 96 -6.80 2.09 -22.04
CA ASP A 96 -5.45 1.73 -21.62
C ASP A 96 -5.29 1.74 -20.08
N SER A 97 -6.38 1.80 -19.32
CA SER A 97 -6.32 1.79 -17.86
C SER A 97 -5.79 0.47 -17.31
N ALA A 98 -5.16 0.54 -16.15
CA ALA A 98 -4.53 -0.61 -15.49
C ALA A 98 -5.53 -1.76 -15.22
N HIS A 99 -6.79 -1.44 -14.93
CA HIS A 99 -7.86 -2.46 -14.77
C HIS A 99 -8.30 -3.13 -16.08
N LYS A 100 -8.11 -2.49 -17.24
CA LYS A 100 -8.66 -2.94 -18.53
C LYS A 100 -7.61 -3.45 -19.50
N SER A 101 -6.39 -2.92 -19.46
CA SER A 101 -5.32 -3.25 -20.39
C SER A 101 -4.08 -3.73 -19.65
N PHE A 102 -3.99 -5.05 -19.49
CA PHE A 102 -2.77 -5.70 -18.99
C PHE A 102 -1.55 -5.31 -19.82
N ILE A 103 -1.68 -5.22 -21.15
CA ILE A 103 -0.58 -4.87 -22.05
C ILE A 103 -0.04 -3.46 -21.75
N ALA A 104 -0.92 -2.48 -21.50
CA ALA A 104 -0.48 -1.12 -21.17
C ALA A 104 0.27 -1.09 -19.84
N LEU A 105 -0.27 -1.75 -18.81
CA LEU A 105 0.36 -1.85 -17.50
C LEU A 105 1.71 -2.60 -17.57
N HIS A 106 1.75 -3.72 -18.28
CA HIS A 106 2.97 -4.52 -18.47
C HIS A 106 4.05 -3.72 -19.19
N ASN A 107 3.71 -3.04 -20.30
CA ASN A 107 4.67 -2.21 -21.03
C ASN A 107 5.21 -1.08 -20.16
N TYR A 108 4.35 -0.43 -19.37
CA TYR A 108 4.78 0.55 -18.38
C TYR A 108 5.80 -0.05 -17.39
N MET A 109 5.48 -1.21 -16.79
CA MET A 109 6.36 -1.86 -15.82
C MET A 109 7.71 -2.24 -16.44
N VAL A 110 7.72 -2.81 -17.65
CA VAL A 110 8.97 -3.18 -18.35
C VAL A 110 9.84 -1.96 -18.65
N ASN A 111 9.26 -0.85 -19.09
CA ASN A 111 10.03 0.32 -19.54
C ASN A 111 10.46 1.24 -18.39
N ASN A 112 9.71 1.28 -17.30
CA ASN A 112 9.94 2.26 -16.23
C ASN A 112 10.25 1.63 -14.86
N ARG A 113 9.88 0.37 -14.62
CA ARG A 113 9.96 -0.30 -13.32
C ARG A 113 10.36 -1.77 -13.45
N ALA A 114 11.37 -2.04 -14.29
CA ALA A 114 11.83 -3.39 -14.59
C ALA A 114 12.29 -4.15 -13.33
N GLU A 115 12.97 -3.47 -12.41
CA GLU A 115 13.41 -4.07 -11.14
C GLU A 115 12.23 -4.45 -10.23
N ASP A 116 11.17 -3.65 -10.21
CA ASP A 116 9.96 -3.99 -9.46
C ASP A 116 9.27 -5.20 -10.09
N LEU A 117 9.19 -5.26 -11.42
CA LEU A 117 8.64 -6.42 -12.12
C LEU A 117 9.43 -7.70 -11.81
N LYS A 118 10.77 -7.59 -11.76
CA LYS A 118 11.66 -8.69 -11.35
C LYS A 118 11.42 -9.11 -9.91
N TYR A 119 11.27 -8.16 -8.99
CA TYR A 119 10.91 -8.42 -7.59
C TYR A 119 9.57 -9.18 -7.50
N LEU A 120 8.53 -8.71 -8.20
CA LEU A 120 7.22 -9.38 -8.21
C LEU A 120 7.32 -10.81 -8.75
N ALA A 121 8.08 -11.02 -9.82
CA ALA A 121 8.28 -12.35 -10.40
C ALA A 121 9.01 -13.30 -9.45
N LEU A 122 10.03 -12.80 -8.73
CA LEU A 122 10.79 -13.58 -7.74
C LEU A 122 9.91 -14.04 -6.57
N HIS A 123 9.06 -13.14 -6.07
CA HIS A 123 8.24 -13.35 -4.87
C HIS A 123 6.80 -13.80 -5.18
N TYR A 124 6.46 -14.08 -6.45
CA TYR A 124 5.09 -14.42 -6.86
C TYR A 124 4.55 -15.68 -6.19
N LYS A 125 5.43 -16.65 -5.93
CA LYS A 125 5.06 -17.96 -5.34
C LYS A 125 5.10 -17.98 -3.82
N ASP A 126 5.54 -16.89 -3.19
CA ASP A 126 5.70 -16.84 -1.75
C ASP A 126 4.36 -16.92 -1.05
N LYS A 127 4.36 -17.61 0.09
CA LYS A 127 3.17 -17.80 0.92
C LYS A 127 3.51 -17.37 2.34
N GLU A 128 2.84 -16.32 2.78
CA GLU A 128 2.93 -15.83 4.14
C GLU A 128 1.55 -15.53 4.69
N ASP A 129 1.35 -15.84 5.96
CA ASP A 129 0.13 -15.50 6.67
C ASP A 129 0.15 -14.06 7.14
N VAL A 130 -0.97 -13.36 6.91
CA VAL A 130 -1.14 -11.98 7.37
C VAL A 130 -1.55 -12.00 8.84
N THR A 131 -0.55 -12.12 9.70
CA THR A 131 -0.64 -12.06 11.16
C THR A 131 -0.77 -10.61 11.64
N LYS A 132 -0.93 -10.42 12.95
CA LYS A 132 -0.97 -9.09 13.56
C LYS A 132 0.41 -8.45 13.50
N GLU A 133 1.42 -9.22 13.85
CA GLU A 133 2.83 -8.83 13.95
C GLU A 133 3.34 -8.36 12.59
N PHE A 134 3.05 -9.13 11.53
CA PHE A 134 3.36 -8.76 10.14
C PHE A 134 2.76 -7.39 9.78
N LEU A 135 1.50 -7.12 10.13
CA LEU A 135 0.85 -5.85 9.81
C LEU A 135 1.43 -4.69 10.61
N GLU A 136 1.79 -4.91 11.87
CA GLU A 136 2.43 -3.90 12.72
C GLU A 136 3.81 -3.55 12.19
N GLU A 137 4.59 -4.53 11.76
CA GLU A 137 5.87 -4.35 11.08
C GLU A 137 5.72 -3.54 9.78
N LYS A 138 4.79 -3.94 8.91
CA LYS A 138 4.53 -3.19 7.65
C LYS A 138 4.05 -1.76 7.91
N ILE A 139 3.23 -1.54 8.93
CA ILE A 139 2.82 -0.19 9.33
C ILE A 139 4.04 0.64 9.76
N HIS A 140 4.96 0.05 10.53
CA HIS A 140 6.18 0.72 10.95
C HIS A 140 7.08 1.06 9.75
N GLU A 141 7.32 0.09 8.86
CA GLU A 141 8.10 0.26 7.62
C GLU A 141 7.58 1.46 6.80
N PHE A 142 6.27 1.52 6.56
CA PHE A 142 5.67 2.62 5.80
C PHE A 142 5.76 3.96 6.52
N LEU A 143 5.67 4.00 7.85
CA LEU A 143 5.81 5.25 8.60
C LEU A 143 7.22 5.79 8.47
N CYS A 144 8.25 4.94 8.64
CA CYS A 144 9.65 5.34 8.44
C CYS A 144 9.89 5.86 7.02
N GLU A 145 9.40 5.13 6.00
CA GLU A 145 9.55 5.54 4.61
C GLU A 145 8.84 6.88 4.31
N LEU A 146 7.66 7.11 4.91
CA LEU A 146 6.93 8.37 4.74
C LEU A 146 7.62 9.54 5.46
N GLU A 147 8.22 9.31 6.62
CA GLU A 147 8.99 10.31 7.38
C GLU A 147 10.36 10.60 6.76
N GLY A 148 10.86 9.71 5.88
CA GLY A 148 12.20 9.84 5.31
C GLY A 148 13.30 9.52 6.30
N VAL A 149 12.96 8.86 7.41
CA VAL A 149 13.93 8.28 8.33
C VAL A 149 14.41 7.01 7.64
N GLY A 150 15.60 7.09 7.01
CA GLY A 150 16.26 5.92 6.45
C GLY A 150 16.35 4.82 7.50
N GLN A 151 16.37 3.56 7.08
CA GLN A 151 16.71 2.46 7.97
C GLN A 151 17.99 2.85 8.70
N LEU A 152 17.91 3.05 10.02
CA LEU A 152 19.11 3.16 10.84
C LEU A 152 19.80 1.82 10.68
N ASP A 153 20.87 1.78 9.88
CA ASP A 153 21.69 0.60 9.73
C ASP A 153 22.04 0.12 11.14
N ALA A 154 21.74 -1.14 11.43
CA ALA A 154 22.01 -1.78 12.72
C ALA A 154 23.53 -1.98 12.97
N GLY A 155 24.38 -1.14 12.37
CA GLY A 155 25.82 -1.30 12.27
C GLY A 155 26.68 -0.09 12.66
N GLU A 156 26.13 1.13 12.80
CA GLU A 156 26.94 2.26 13.28
C GLU A 156 26.97 2.30 14.81
N ARG A 157 27.87 1.48 15.36
CA ARG A 157 28.36 1.66 16.72
C ARG A 157 29.12 2.97 16.79
N TYR A 158 28.79 3.75 17.82
CA TYR A 158 29.58 4.84 18.38
C TYR A 158 31.10 4.57 18.26
N ILE A 159 31.82 5.52 17.66
CA ILE A 159 33.20 5.82 18.04
C ILE A 159 33.16 7.13 18.81
#